data_AF-A0A399GV19-F1
#
_entry.id   AF-A0A399GV19-F1
#
_cell.length_a   1.000
_cell.length_b   1.000
_cell.length_c   1.000
_cell.angle_alpha   90.00
_cell.angle_beta   90.00
_cell.angle_gamma   90.00
#
_symmetry.space_group_name_H-M   'P 1'
#
loop_
_entity.id
_entity.type
_entity.pdbx_description
1 polymer ?
#
loop_
_entity_poly.entity_id
_entity_poly.type
_entity_poly.pdbx_seq_one_letter_code
_entity_poly.pdbx_strand_id
1 'polypeptide(L)'
;MRFRHPDGSTVHLAYCTNVHPAETLDGVLAQLRDHCEPVRRRLGRDRLGIGLWLARDAARALVSDPAALRGLRAELDRRGLEVVTLNGFPYEGFGAEEVKYRVYKPDWADPERLTHTTDLARLLSSLLPDDVTEGSISTLPLAWRTGYDTERAGHAHAALRTLAERLDAIEELTGRSIRIGLEPEPGCTVETTADAIAPIGAIARDRIGVCVDTCHLATSFEDPSTALGALDAAGIPLPKVQLSAALHAEQPRLASVRQALAAFDEPRFLHQTRALTADGLQGTDDLGEALGGAVLPDDTPWRAHFHVPLHADPAPPLTSTLPVLRDALTLLVGGPTPRTRHLEVETYTWQALPSELRPRGRTQLADGIAAELTLARDLLVDLGLKELP
;
A
#
# COMPACT_ATOMS: atom_id res chain seq x y z
N MET A 1 -15.05 5.35 0.56
CA MET A 1 -16.11 5.23 1.58
C MET A 1 -15.61 5.91 2.84
N ARG A 2 -16.53 6.41 3.66
CA ARG A 2 -16.18 7.08 4.91
C ARG A 2 -16.94 6.42 6.05
N PHE A 3 -16.32 6.36 7.21
CA PHE A 3 -16.87 5.72 8.39
C PHE A 3 -16.68 6.64 9.58
N ARG A 4 -17.69 6.72 10.45
CA ARG A 4 -17.59 7.37 11.74
C ARG A 4 -17.17 6.34 12.77
N HIS A 5 -15.98 6.53 13.33
CA HIS A 5 -15.50 5.77 14.46
C HIS A 5 -16.27 6.16 15.74
N PRO A 6 -16.39 5.27 16.76
CA PRO A 6 -17.09 5.58 18.01
C PRO A 6 -16.64 6.85 18.75
N ASP A 7 -15.37 7.25 18.61
CA ASP A 7 -14.84 8.51 19.16
C ASP A 7 -15.29 9.77 18.39
N GLY A 8 -16.02 9.60 17.29
CA GLY A 8 -16.52 10.66 16.42
C GLY A 8 -15.61 11.05 15.25
N SER A 9 -14.39 10.49 15.18
CA SER A 9 -13.47 10.74 14.06
C SER A 9 -13.92 10.02 12.78
N THR A 10 -13.49 10.53 11.63
CA THR A 10 -13.75 9.92 10.33
C THR A 10 -12.58 9.03 9.92
N VAL A 11 -12.88 7.79 9.58
CA VAL A 11 -11.95 6.84 8.93
C VAL A 11 -12.35 6.72 7.47
N HIS A 12 -11.37 6.86 6.58
CA HIS A 12 -11.54 6.74 5.15
C HIS A 12 -11.10 5.36 4.67
N LEU A 13 -11.92 4.76 3.81
CA LEU A 13 -11.60 3.53 3.09
C LEU A 13 -11.56 3.82 1.60
N ALA A 14 -10.39 3.59 1.00
CA ALA A 14 -10.14 3.71 -0.42
C ALA A 14 -9.70 2.37 -1.02
N TYR A 15 -9.57 2.31 -2.34
CA TYR A 15 -8.74 1.29 -2.99
C TYR A 15 -7.69 1.96 -3.87
N CYS A 16 -6.53 1.32 -4.02
CA CYS A 16 -5.39 1.87 -4.74
C CYS A 16 -5.55 1.73 -6.27
N THR A 17 -5.20 2.76 -7.04
CA THR A 17 -5.23 2.72 -8.51
C THR A 17 -4.05 1.96 -9.14
N ASN A 18 -3.08 1.49 -8.35
CA ASN A 18 -1.98 0.61 -8.79
C ASN A 18 -2.45 -0.58 -9.64
N VAL A 19 -3.66 -1.10 -9.37
CA VAL A 19 -4.27 -2.21 -10.10
C VAL A 19 -4.60 -1.90 -11.57
N HIS A 20 -4.71 -0.63 -11.96
CA HIS A 20 -4.85 -0.22 -13.37
C HIS A 20 -3.85 0.89 -13.67
N PRO A 21 -2.57 0.55 -13.82
CA PRO A 21 -1.51 1.54 -13.88
C PRO A 21 -1.68 2.49 -15.07
N ALA A 22 -1.58 3.80 -14.80
CA ALA A 22 -1.60 4.86 -15.80
C ALA A 22 -0.40 5.80 -15.63
N GLU A 23 0.44 5.90 -16.66
CA GLU A 23 1.67 6.72 -16.61
C GLU A 23 1.46 8.17 -17.07
N THR A 24 0.36 8.43 -17.78
CA THR A 24 0.02 9.75 -18.32
C THR A 24 -1.26 10.29 -17.69
N LEU A 25 -1.43 11.61 -17.71
CA LEU A 25 -2.66 12.25 -17.22
C LEU A 25 -3.91 11.73 -17.95
N ASP A 26 -3.86 11.58 -19.27
CA ASP A 26 -4.98 11.02 -20.04
C ASP A 26 -5.30 9.59 -19.61
N GLY A 27 -4.27 8.79 -19.32
CA GLY A 27 -4.42 7.45 -18.75
C GLY A 27 -5.12 7.48 -17.38
N VAL A 28 -4.72 8.41 -16.50
CA VAL A 28 -5.35 8.61 -15.19
C VAL A 28 -6.83 8.95 -15.36
N LEU A 29 -7.17 9.91 -16.23
CA LEU A 29 -8.56 10.29 -16.49
C LEU A 29 -9.38 9.13 -17.08
N ALA A 30 -8.77 8.36 -17.99
CA ALA A 30 -9.39 7.16 -18.54
C ALA A 30 -9.63 6.09 -17.46
N GLN A 31 -8.70 5.91 -16.52
CA GLN A 31 -8.85 4.97 -15.41
C GLN A 31 -10.03 5.34 -14.50
N LEU A 32 -10.19 6.63 -14.16
CA LEU A 32 -11.33 7.08 -13.35
C LEU A 32 -12.66 6.71 -14.02
N ARG A 33 -12.73 6.83 -15.35
CA ARG A 33 -13.90 6.45 -16.17
C ARG A 33 -14.14 4.96 -16.25
N ASP A 34 -13.09 4.24 -16.61
CA ASP A 34 -13.21 2.86 -17.10
C ASP A 34 -13.16 1.85 -15.97
N HIS A 35 -12.74 2.27 -14.78
CA HIS A 35 -12.54 1.40 -13.63
C HIS A 35 -13.16 1.95 -12.34
N CYS A 36 -12.74 3.15 -11.89
CA CYS A 36 -13.13 3.66 -10.58
C CYS A 36 -14.63 3.94 -10.46
N GLU A 37 -15.22 4.63 -11.45
CA GLU A 37 -16.66 4.85 -11.47
C GLU A 37 -17.46 3.53 -11.57
N PRO A 38 -17.11 2.56 -12.44
CA PRO A 38 -17.73 1.24 -12.45
C PRO A 38 -17.71 0.49 -11.11
N VAL A 39 -16.61 0.56 -10.35
CA VAL A 39 -16.50 -0.03 -9.00
C VAL A 39 -17.46 0.68 -8.03
N ARG A 40 -17.44 2.02 -8.00
CA ARG A 40 -18.36 2.81 -7.17
C ARG A 40 -19.82 2.46 -7.44
N ARG A 41 -20.21 2.36 -8.71
CA ARG A 41 -21.58 2.01 -9.12
C ARG A 41 -21.99 0.62 -8.65
N ARG A 42 -21.08 -0.37 -8.68
CA ARG A 42 -21.33 -1.73 -8.17
C ARG A 42 -21.54 -1.77 -6.67
N LEU A 43 -20.80 -0.95 -5.94
CA LEU A 43 -20.97 -0.79 -4.49
C LEU A 43 -22.27 -0.04 -4.12
N GLY A 44 -22.96 0.55 -5.10
CA GLY A 44 -24.16 1.35 -4.88
C GLY A 44 -23.90 2.62 -4.05
N ARG A 45 -22.70 3.21 -4.18
CA ARG A 45 -22.29 4.36 -3.35
C ARG A 45 -22.30 5.65 -4.12
N ASP A 46 -22.66 6.74 -3.44
CA ASP A 46 -22.61 8.08 -4.02
C ASP A 46 -21.17 8.52 -4.21
N ARG A 47 -20.32 8.28 -3.19
CA ARG A 47 -18.90 8.62 -3.21
C ARG A 47 -17.98 7.45 -2.86
N LEU A 48 -16.89 7.29 -3.62
CA LEU A 48 -15.85 6.29 -3.37
C LEU A 48 -14.48 6.95 -3.20
N GLY A 49 -13.73 6.51 -2.19
CA GLY A 49 -12.36 6.96 -1.97
C GLY A 49 -11.40 6.20 -2.87
N ILE A 50 -10.45 6.91 -3.45
CA ILE A 50 -9.45 6.37 -4.37
C ILE A 50 -8.05 6.76 -3.86
N GLY A 51 -7.22 5.74 -3.70
CA GLY A 51 -5.79 5.88 -3.46
C GLY A 51 -5.09 6.09 -4.78
N LEU A 52 -4.85 7.34 -5.16
CA LEU A 52 -4.36 7.62 -6.50
C LEU A 52 -2.84 7.41 -6.57
N TRP A 53 -2.42 6.48 -7.41
CA TRP A 53 -1.07 6.39 -7.94
C TRP A 53 -0.89 7.37 -9.10
N LEU A 54 0.15 8.18 -9.02
CA LEU A 54 0.54 9.13 -10.07
C LEU A 54 2.01 8.89 -10.41
N ALA A 55 2.27 8.34 -11.59
CA ALA A 55 3.64 8.25 -12.10
C ALA A 55 4.27 9.64 -12.25
N ARG A 56 5.60 9.71 -12.25
CA ARG A 56 6.38 10.97 -12.34
C ARG A 56 5.83 11.95 -13.38
N ASP A 57 5.58 11.50 -14.60
CA ASP A 57 5.21 12.40 -15.69
C ASP A 57 3.77 12.91 -15.57
N ALA A 58 2.83 12.08 -15.09
CA ALA A 58 1.49 12.51 -14.75
C ALA A 58 1.49 13.53 -13.59
N ALA A 59 2.29 13.28 -12.54
CA ALA A 59 2.42 14.21 -11.41
C ALA A 59 3.01 15.56 -11.88
N ARG A 60 4.08 15.54 -12.69
CA ARG A 60 4.69 16.75 -13.24
C ARG A 60 3.75 17.56 -14.12
N ALA A 61 2.96 16.88 -14.96
CA ALA A 61 1.95 17.54 -15.80
C ALA A 61 0.92 18.28 -14.93
N LEU A 62 0.45 17.67 -13.85
CA LEU A 62 -0.52 18.26 -12.93
C LEU A 62 0.07 19.43 -12.12
N VAL A 63 1.32 19.30 -11.65
CA VAL A 63 1.98 20.38 -10.88
C VAL A 63 2.27 21.59 -11.77
N SER A 64 2.60 21.36 -13.05
CA SER A 64 3.01 22.41 -13.97
C SER A 64 1.83 23.14 -14.63
N ASP A 65 0.63 22.55 -14.64
CA ASP A 65 -0.58 23.13 -15.23
C ASP A 65 -1.77 23.14 -14.25
N PRO A 66 -2.07 24.30 -13.63
CA PRO A 66 -3.24 24.45 -12.77
C PRO A 66 -4.59 24.15 -13.46
N ALA A 67 -4.68 24.30 -14.79
CA ALA A 67 -5.89 23.93 -15.53
C ALA A 67 -6.06 22.42 -15.60
N ALA A 68 -4.98 21.67 -15.82
CA ALA A 68 -4.97 20.21 -15.78
C ALA A 68 -5.40 19.69 -14.39
N LEU A 69 -4.87 20.26 -13.30
CA LEU A 69 -5.26 19.90 -11.94
C LEU A 69 -6.75 20.18 -11.65
N ARG A 70 -7.27 21.34 -12.08
CA ARG A 70 -8.71 21.63 -11.99
C ARG A 70 -9.53 20.63 -12.81
N GLY A 71 -9.04 20.23 -13.97
CA GLY A 71 -9.65 19.21 -14.82
C GLY A 71 -9.73 17.85 -14.12
N LEU A 72 -8.65 17.41 -13.48
CA LEU A 72 -8.63 16.18 -12.69
C LEU A 72 -9.65 16.25 -11.54
N ARG A 73 -9.68 17.35 -10.79
CA ARG A 73 -10.65 17.55 -9.70
C ARG A 73 -12.10 17.48 -10.21
N ALA A 74 -12.40 18.16 -11.32
CA ALA A 74 -13.74 18.11 -11.93
C ALA A 74 -14.12 16.69 -12.37
N GLU A 75 -13.17 15.90 -12.89
CA GLU A 75 -13.41 14.51 -13.27
C GLU A 75 -13.62 13.58 -12.07
N LEU A 76 -12.95 13.82 -10.94
CA LEU A 76 -13.22 13.13 -9.67
C LEU A 76 -14.64 13.44 -9.18
N ASP A 77 -14.98 14.73 -9.09
CA ASP A 77 -16.29 15.20 -8.60
C ASP A 77 -17.44 14.66 -9.47
N ARG A 78 -17.33 14.78 -10.80
CA ARG A 78 -18.34 14.32 -11.76
C ARG A 78 -18.63 12.82 -11.64
N ARG A 79 -17.66 12.04 -11.15
CA ARG A 79 -17.74 10.58 -11.05
C ARG A 79 -18.09 10.09 -9.65
N GLY A 80 -18.23 10.99 -8.67
CA GLY A 80 -18.42 10.63 -7.27
C GLY A 80 -17.18 9.97 -6.68
N LEU A 81 -16.00 10.46 -7.01
CA LEU A 81 -14.73 9.94 -6.50
C LEU A 81 -14.07 11.01 -5.62
N GLU A 82 -13.36 10.56 -4.59
CA GLU A 82 -12.55 11.45 -3.74
C GLU A 82 -11.16 10.87 -3.50
N VAL A 83 -10.19 11.75 -3.24
CA VAL A 83 -8.80 11.36 -2.98
C VAL A 83 -8.38 11.95 -1.64
N VAL A 84 -8.13 11.07 -0.67
CA VAL A 84 -7.56 11.42 0.65
C VAL A 84 -6.18 10.82 0.87
N THR A 85 -5.75 9.97 -0.05
CA THR A 85 -4.45 9.33 -0.01
C THR A 85 -3.89 9.10 -1.40
N LEU A 86 -2.57 9.11 -1.52
CA LEU A 86 -1.84 8.72 -2.72
C LEU A 86 -0.93 7.52 -2.42
N ASN A 87 -0.64 6.73 -3.44
CA ASN A 87 0.50 5.82 -3.42
C ASN A 87 1.64 6.48 -4.22
N GLY A 88 2.75 6.78 -3.55
CA GLY A 88 3.94 7.37 -4.12
C GLY A 88 5.13 6.41 -4.18
N PHE A 89 4.92 5.10 -3.95
CA PHE A 89 5.98 4.11 -3.99
C PHE A 89 6.46 3.87 -5.42
N PRO A 90 5.67 3.31 -6.37
CA PRO A 90 6.12 3.17 -7.74
C PRO A 90 6.35 4.55 -8.37
N TYR A 91 7.56 4.80 -8.86
CA TYR A 91 7.92 6.10 -9.44
C TYR A 91 7.45 6.23 -10.90
N GLU A 92 7.61 5.15 -11.66
CA GLU A 92 7.20 4.99 -13.07
C GLU A 92 7.19 3.49 -13.40
N GLY A 93 6.72 3.11 -14.60
CA GLY A 93 6.94 1.76 -15.11
C GLY A 93 6.17 0.64 -14.42
N PHE A 94 5.26 0.94 -13.49
CA PHE A 94 4.52 -0.10 -12.75
C PHE A 94 3.64 -0.97 -13.67
N GLY A 95 3.29 -0.46 -14.85
CA GLY A 95 2.58 -1.16 -15.92
C GLY A 95 3.45 -2.08 -16.79
N ALA A 96 4.77 -2.07 -16.65
CA ALA A 96 5.70 -2.79 -17.51
C ALA A 96 5.59 -4.32 -17.37
N GLU A 97 6.01 -5.04 -18.41
CA GLU A 97 6.08 -6.52 -18.40
C GLU A 97 7.04 -7.04 -17.33
N GLU A 98 8.11 -6.31 -17.03
CA GLU A 98 9.08 -6.60 -15.98
C GLU A 98 9.29 -5.36 -15.11
N VAL A 99 8.86 -5.48 -13.85
CA VAL A 99 8.97 -4.45 -12.81
C VAL A 99 10.12 -4.81 -11.88
N LYS A 100 10.06 -5.98 -11.23
CA LYS A 100 11.08 -6.56 -10.35
C LYS A 100 11.81 -5.50 -9.50
N TYR A 101 13.14 -5.49 -9.50
CA TYR A 101 13.97 -4.55 -8.73
C TYR A 101 13.82 -3.07 -9.14
N ARG A 102 13.26 -2.77 -10.32
CA ARG A 102 13.18 -1.39 -10.83
C ARG A 102 12.22 -0.52 -10.04
N VAL A 103 11.18 -1.10 -9.43
CA VAL A 103 10.18 -0.35 -8.65
C VAL A 103 10.79 0.34 -7.42
N TYR A 104 11.90 -0.20 -6.90
CA TYR A 104 12.64 0.36 -5.78
C TYR A 104 13.53 1.55 -6.15
N LYS A 105 13.53 1.97 -7.42
CA LYS A 105 14.31 3.11 -7.92
C LYS A 105 13.40 4.21 -8.50
N PRO A 106 13.73 5.49 -8.28
CA PRO A 106 14.75 6.02 -7.37
C PRO A 106 14.43 5.70 -5.90
N ASP A 107 15.47 5.59 -5.06
CA ASP A 107 15.31 5.42 -3.61
C ASP A 107 15.46 6.76 -2.84
N TRP A 108 15.36 6.76 -1.52
CA TRP A 108 15.39 8.02 -0.75
C TRP A 108 16.74 8.74 -0.76
N ALA A 109 17.83 8.05 -1.12
CA ALA A 109 19.13 8.70 -1.30
C ALA A 109 19.21 9.45 -2.65
N ASP A 110 18.27 9.22 -3.56
CA ASP A 110 18.21 9.88 -4.86
C ASP A 110 17.29 11.13 -4.79
N PRO A 111 17.74 12.31 -5.27
CA PRO A 111 16.99 13.57 -5.16
C PRO A 111 15.63 13.58 -5.88
N GLU A 112 15.47 12.71 -6.88
CA GLU A 112 14.23 12.49 -7.61
C GLU A 112 13.08 12.05 -6.70
N ARG A 113 13.37 11.18 -5.71
CA ARG A 113 12.35 10.65 -4.78
C ARG A 113 11.77 11.76 -3.90
N LEU A 114 12.63 12.64 -3.37
CA LEU A 114 12.22 13.82 -2.61
C LEU A 114 11.34 14.76 -3.45
N THR A 115 11.79 15.03 -4.69
CA THR A 115 11.07 15.91 -5.61
C THR A 115 9.68 15.37 -5.90
N HIS A 116 9.60 14.10 -6.30
CA HIS A 116 8.33 13.47 -6.62
C HIS A 116 7.38 13.41 -5.43
N THR A 117 7.85 13.01 -4.25
CA THR A 117 7.00 12.96 -3.06
C THR A 117 6.52 14.36 -2.64
N THR A 118 7.34 15.40 -2.84
CA THR A 118 6.92 16.79 -2.64
C THR A 118 5.81 17.19 -3.62
N ASP A 119 5.94 16.81 -4.89
CA ASP A 119 4.91 17.08 -5.91
C ASP A 119 3.59 16.40 -5.54
N LEU A 120 3.64 15.13 -5.13
CA LEU A 120 2.47 14.39 -4.67
C LEU A 120 1.80 15.07 -3.45
N ALA A 121 2.59 15.58 -2.49
CA ALA A 121 2.05 16.30 -1.34
C ALA A 121 1.32 17.59 -1.74
N ARG A 122 1.85 18.36 -2.69
CA ARG A 122 1.21 19.57 -3.24
C ARG A 122 -0.07 19.25 -4.00
N LEU A 123 -0.07 18.16 -4.76
CA LEU A 123 -1.23 17.69 -5.49
C LEU A 123 -2.32 17.21 -4.52
N LEU A 124 -1.97 16.38 -3.54
CA LEU A 124 -2.92 15.88 -2.56
C LEU A 124 -3.55 17.02 -1.76
N SER A 125 -2.76 17.99 -1.30
CA SER A 125 -3.31 19.15 -0.59
C SER A 125 -4.31 19.94 -1.46
N SER A 126 -4.22 19.90 -2.78
CA SER A 126 -5.21 20.55 -3.68
C SER A 126 -6.41 19.66 -4.03
N LEU A 127 -6.22 18.34 -3.98
CA LEU A 127 -7.21 17.32 -4.33
C LEU A 127 -8.08 16.88 -3.15
N LEU A 128 -7.64 17.10 -1.91
CA LEU A 128 -8.45 16.79 -0.73
C LEU A 128 -9.86 17.41 -0.85
N PRO A 129 -10.92 16.64 -0.52
CA PRO A 129 -12.27 17.17 -0.40
C PRO A 129 -12.30 18.39 0.52
N ASP A 130 -13.22 19.32 0.27
CA ASP A 130 -13.27 20.59 1.02
C ASP A 130 -13.55 20.41 2.51
N ASP A 131 -14.17 19.28 2.88
CA ASP A 131 -14.47 18.90 4.26
C ASP A 131 -13.39 18.03 4.92
N VAL A 132 -12.24 17.83 4.26
CA VAL A 132 -11.12 17.03 4.74
C VAL A 132 -9.86 17.87 4.84
N THR A 133 -9.25 17.89 6.01
CA THR A 133 -8.04 18.68 6.31
C THR A 133 -6.78 17.83 6.43
N GLU A 134 -6.88 16.50 6.39
CA GLU A 134 -5.76 15.58 6.54
C GLU A 134 -5.68 14.64 5.33
N GLY A 135 -4.47 14.39 4.83
CA GLY A 135 -4.19 13.42 3.77
C GLY A 135 -2.92 12.62 4.04
N SER A 136 -2.78 11.46 3.40
CA SER A 136 -1.60 10.60 3.55
C SER A 136 -1.00 10.16 2.23
N ILE A 137 0.30 9.87 2.21
CA ILE A 137 0.99 9.32 1.04
C ILE A 137 1.85 8.14 1.50
N SER A 138 1.65 6.94 0.95
CA SER A 138 2.61 5.84 1.11
C SER A 138 3.76 5.97 0.14
N THR A 139 4.94 5.47 0.50
CA THR A 139 6.12 5.45 -0.35
C THR A 139 7.11 4.39 0.13
N LEU A 140 8.06 4.05 -0.74
CA LEU A 140 9.19 3.16 -0.46
C LEU A 140 9.81 3.50 0.90
N PRO A 141 10.25 2.48 1.68
CA PRO A 141 10.76 2.70 3.02
C PRO A 141 11.99 3.60 3.03
N LEU A 142 13.11 3.12 2.47
CA LEU A 142 14.37 3.86 2.35
C LEU A 142 15.09 3.48 1.06
N ALA A 143 15.39 2.20 0.90
CA ALA A 143 16.01 1.63 -0.29
C ALA A 143 15.89 0.10 -0.28
N TRP A 144 16.20 -0.51 -1.42
CA TRP A 144 16.54 -1.93 -1.47
C TRP A 144 17.80 -2.23 -0.62
N ARG A 145 17.87 -3.39 0.05
CA ARG A 145 18.96 -3.68 1.00
C ARG A 145 20.35 -3.70 0.38
N THR A 146 20.46 -4.09 -0.88
CA THR A 146 21.76 -4.18 -1.57
C THR A 146 22.22 -2.80 -2.03
N GLY A 147 23.44 -2.43 -1.65
CA GLY A 147 24.06 -1.17 -2.07
C GLY A 147 23.61 0.07 -1.28
N TYR A 148 22.94 -0.12 -0.13
CA TYR A 148 22.61 0.94 0.80
C TYR A 148 23.62 1.01 1.95
N ASP A 149 24.56 1.95 1.84
CA ASP A 149 25.60 2.20 2.84
C ASP A 149 25.28 3.40 3.74
N THR A 150 26.19 3.73 4.65
CA THR A 150 26.06 4.85 5.59
C THR A 150 25.92 6.20 4.87
N GLU A 151 26.56 6.38 3.71
CA GLU A 151 26.48 7.63 2.94
C GLU A 151 25.07 7.79 2.34
N ARG A 152 24.56 6.74 1.68
CA ARG A 152 23.18 6.73 1.17
C ARG A 152 22.16 6.89 2.28
N ALA A 153 22.39 6.28 3.45
CA ALA A 153 21.54 6.50 4.62
C ALA A 153 21.51 7.98 5.05
N GLY A 154 22.68 8.64 5.09
CA GLY A 154 22.78 10.07 5.36
C GLY A 154 21.96 10.93 4.38
N HIS A 155 22.04 10.63 3.07
CA HIS A 155 21.25 11.32 2.05
C HIS A 155 19.75 11.08 2.21
N ALA A 156 19.32 9.84 2.46
CA ALA A 156 17.92 9.49 2.68
C ALA A 156 17.33 10.24 3.88
N HIS A 157 18.02 10.25 5.02
CA HIS A 157 17.57 10.99 6.20
C HIS A 157 17.53 12.51 5.97
N ALA A 158 18.51 13.07 5.26
CA ALA A 158 18.50 14.49 4.90
C ALA A 158 17.32 14.85 3.99
N ALA A 159 17.01 14.00 3.01
CA ALA A 159 15.86 14.16 2.13
C ALA A 159 14.54 14.11 2.91
N LEU A 160 14.37 13.15 3.81
CA LEU A 160 13.15 13.01 4.62
C LEU A 160 12.94 14.16 5.61
N ARG A 161 14.01 14.70 6.21
CA ARG A 161 13.92 15.93 7.03
C ARG A 161 13.51 17.13 6.20
N THR A 162 14.10 17.27 5.00
CA THR A 162 13.73 18.33 4.04
C THR A 162 12.26 18.20 3.61
N LEU A 163 11.78 16.97 3.42
CA LEU A 163 10.38 16.72 3.10
C LEU A 163 9.46 17.15 4.24
N ALA A 164 9.78 16.80 5.49
CA ALA A 164 9.00 17.21 6.65
C ALA A 164 8.82 18.73 6.72
N GLU A 165 9.89 19.50 6.49
CA GLU A 165 9.83 20.97 6.44
C GLU A 165 8.95 21.49 5.30
N ARG A 166 8.96 20.81 4.13
CA ARG A 166 8.08 21.15 3.01
C ARG A 166 6.61 20.84 3.32
N LEU A 167 6.33 19.79 4.09
CA LEU A 167 4.98 19.44 4.52
C LEU A 167 4.45 20.45 5.53
N ASP A 168 5.29 20.93 6.45
CA ASP A 168 4.94 22.03 7.37
C ASP A 168 4.56 23.29 6.57
N ALA A 169 5.38 23.66 5.57
CA ALA A 169 5.07 24.80 4.70
C ALA A 169 3.78 24.61 3.89
N ILE A 170 3.46 23.38 3.46
CA ILE A 170 2.18 23.09 2.78
C ILE A 170 1.00 23.33 3.73
N GLU A 171 1.07 22.85 4.97
CA GLU A 171 0.00 23.07 5.94
C GLU A 171 -0.15 24.55 6.28
N GLU A 172 0.95 25.29 6.51
CA GLU A 172 0.91 26.73 6.78
C GLU A 172 0.23 27.51 5.65
N LEU A 173 0.47 27.13 4.39
CA LEU A 173 -0.09 27.80 3.22
C LEU A 173 -1.54 27.42 2.91
N THR A 174 -1.93 26.19 3.21
CA THR A 174 -3.21 25.62 2.72
C THR A 174 -4.20 25.27 3.82
N GLY A 175 -3.76 25.22 5.08
CA GLY A 175 -4.52 24.66 6.20
C GLY A 175 -4.74 23.15 6.11
N ARG A 176 -4.07 22.45 5.19
CA ARG A 176 -4.22 21.02 4.95
C ARG A 176 -2.94 20.27 5.33
N SER A 177 -3.06 19.32 6.25
CA SER A 177 -1.97 18.52 6.78
C SER A 177 -1.76 17.26 5.94
N ILE A 178 -0.56 17.11 5.37
CA ILE A 178 -0.17 15.89 4.64
C ILE A 178 0.90 15.15 5.44
N ARG A 179 0.70 13.85 5.64
CA ARG A 179 1.66 12.95 6.31
C ARG A 179 2.15 11.85 5.36
N ILE A 180 3.38 11.39 5.57
CA ILE A 180 4.04 10.40 4.72
C ILE A 180 4.24 9.12 5.52
N GLY A 181 3.77 8.00 4.98
CA GLY A 181 4.04 6.67 5.52
C GLY A 181 5.13 5.99 4.71
N LEU A 182 6.29 5.75 5.33
CA LEU A 182 7.32 4.86 4.79
C LEU A 182 6.87 3.42 5.01
N GLU A 183 6.82 2.63 3.95
CA GLU A 183 6.24 1.29 3.95
C GLU A 183 7.34 0.22 4.14
N PRO A 184 7.46 -0.45 5.30
CA PRO A 184 8.34 -1.59 5.45
C PRO A 184 7.98 -2.66 4.41
N GLU A 185 8.99 -3.21 3.76
CA GLU A 185 8.82 -3.94 2.50
C GLU A 185 9.81 -5.10 2.42
N PRO A 186 9.36 -6.33 2.10
CA PRO A 186 10.23 -7.48 1.94
C PRO A 186 11.43 -7.22 1.01
N GLY A 187 12.63 -7.39 1.56
CA GLY A 187 13.90 -7.26 0.84
C GLY A 187 14.52 -5.86 0.86
N CYS A 188 13.80 -4.86 1.39
CA CYS A 188 14.35 -3.53 1.64
C CYS A 188 15.22 -3.47 2.90
N THR A 189 15.91 -2.33 3.09
CA THR A 189 16.70 -2.06 4.31
C THR A 189 15.85 -1.96 5.57
N VAL A 190 14.57 -1.64 5.40
CA VAL A 190 13.52 -1.66 6.41
C VAL A 190 12.48 -2.65 5.90
N GLU A 191 12.58 -3.88 6.38
CA GLU A 191 11.70 -4.98 5.97
C GLU A 191 10.54 -5.19 6.96
N THR A 192 10.81 -5.03 8.25
CA THR A 192 9.82 -5.19 9.32
C THR A 192 9.44 -3.86 9.96
N THR A 193 8.33 -3.84 10.71
CA THR A 193 8.00 -2.68 11.54
C THR A 193 9.05 -2.41 12.61
N ALA A 194 9.71 -3.46 13.12
CA ALA A 194 10.81 -3.33 14.07
C ALA A 194 12.03 -2.63 13.44
N ASP A 195 12.39 -2.98 12.20
CA ASP A 195 13.49 -2.33 11.46
C ASP A 195 13.22 -0.84 11.22
N ALA A 196 11.94 -0.45 11.16
CA ALA A 196 11.53 0.92 10.91
C ALA A 196 11.81 1.86 12.09
N ILE A 197 11.84 1.33 13.33
CA ILE A 197 11.84 2.14 14.55
C ILE A 197 13.05 3.08 14.62
N ALA A 198 14.26 2.53 14.54
CA ALA A 198 15.49 3.31 14.66
C ALA A 198 15.67 4.35 13.53
N PRO A 199 15.58 3.98 12.22
CA PRO A 199 15.80 4.95 11.16
C PRO A 199 14.70 6.01 11.06
N ILE A 200 13.43 5.68 11.35
CA ILE A 200 12.35 6.67 11.33
C ILE A 200 12.41 7.56 12.57
N GLY A 201 12.68 6.99 13.75
CA GLY A 201 12.90 7.76 14.97
C GLY A 201 14.04 8.79 14.85
N ALA A 202 15.09 8.46 14.07
CA ALA A 202 16.20 9.38 13.80
C ALA A 202 15.83 10.60 12.91
N ILE A 203 14.68 10.58 12.23
CA ILE A 203 14.15 11.74 11.50
C ILE A 203 13.58 12.76 12.49
N ALA A 204 12.97 12.28 13.59
CA ALA A 204 12.37 13.06 14.67
C ALA A 204 11.36 14.12 14.20
N ARG A 205 10.44 13.74 13.31
CA ARG A 205 9.37 14.61 12.77
C ARG A 205 8.04 13.86 12.63
N ASP A 206 6.97 14.38 13.23
CA ASP A 206 5.62 13.78 13.24
C ASP A 206 4.95 13.68 11.86
N ARG A 207 5.53 14.31 10.83
CA ARG A 207 5.07 14.22 9.43
C ARG A 207 5.42 12.91 8.77
N ILE A 208 6.46 12.23 9.24
CA ILE A 208 6.99 11.00 8.66
C ILE A 208 6.72 9.87 9.64
N GLY A 209 5.96 8.88 9.18
CA GLY A 209 5.60 7.70 9.96
C GLY A 209 5.73 6.44 9.14
N VAL A 210 5.03 5.40 9.58
CA VAL A 210 5.00 4.09 8.92
C VAL A 210 3.69 3.90 8.18
N CYS A 211 3.75 3.48 6.92
CA CYS A 211 2.62 2.85 6.26
C CYS A 211 2.67 1.35 6.55
N VAL A 212 1.69 0.82 7.26
CA VAL A 212 1.63 -0.63 7.50
C VAL A 212 0.84 -1.27 6.36
N ASP A 213 1.51 -2.08 5.55
CA ASP A 213 0.86 -3.01 4.65
C ASP A 213 0.68 -4.37 5.36
N THR A 214 -0.56 -4.88 5.40
CA THR A 214 -0.86 -6.12 6.13
C THR A 214 -0.36 -7.39 5.42
N CYS A 215 -0.11 -7.36 4.12
CA CYS A 215 0.58 -8.40 3.37
C CYS A 215 2.07 -8.43 3.74
N HIS A 216 2.74 -7.28 3.87
CA HIS A 216 4.16 -7.20 4.24
C HIS A 216 4.38 -7.65 5.69
N LEU A 217 3.59 -7.12 6.61
CA LEU A 217 3.59 -7.52 8.02
C LEU A 217 3.41 -9.05 8.13
N ALA A 218 2.45 -9.61 7.39
CA ALA A 218 2.23 -11.04 7.37
C ALA A 218 3.39 -11.81 6.73
N THR A 219 3.93 -11.34 5.60
CA THR A 219 5.04 -11.99 4.89
C THR A 219 6.26 -12.12 5.79
N SER A 220 6.56 -11.08 6.58
CA SER A 220 7.65 -11.09 7.56
C SER A 220 7.34 -11.83 8.86
N PHE A 221 6.18 -12.50 8.95
CA PHE A 221 5.70 -13.22 10.14
C PHE A 221 5.61 -12.35 11.41
N GLU A 222 5.37 -11.06 11.25
CA GLU A 222 5.16 -10.18 12.40
C GLU A 222 3.80 -10.44 13.07
N ASP A 223 3.78 -10.36 14.40
CA ASP A 223 2.53 -10.35 15.18
C ASP A 223 1.97 -8.92 15.22
N PRO A 224 0.73 -8.67 14.74
CA PRO A 224 0.17 -7.32 14.69
C PRO A 224 0.16 -6.59 16.04
N SER A 225 -0.11 -7.29 17.15
CA SER A 225 -0.14 -6.67 18.48
C SER A 225 1.23 -6.16 18.91
N THR A 226 2.25 -6.98 18.72
CA THR A 226 3.64 -6.66 19.06
C THR A 226 4.19 -5.58 18.13
N ALA A 227 3.98 -5.72 16.82
CA ALA A 227 4.44 -4.77 15.80
C ALA A 227 3.85 -3.36 16.03
N LEU A 228 2.52 -3.25 16.10
CA LEU A 228 1.85 -1.97 16.29
C LEU A 228 2.11 -1.39 17.69
N GLY A 229 2.22 -2.23 18.72
CA GLY A 229 2.58 -1.80 20.07
C GLY A 229 4.00 -1.22 20.15
N ALA A 230 4.95 -1.78 19.40
CA ALA A 230 6.32 -1.27 19.35
C ALA A 230 6.40 0.10 18.66
N LEU A 231 5.63 0.31 17.57
CA LEU A 231 5.52 1.60 16.91
C LEU A 231 4.92 2.67 17.84
N ASP A 232 3.85 2.33 18.58
CA ASP A 232 3.26 3.23 19.58
C ASP A 232 4.26 3.61 20.68
N ALA A 233 4.98 2.61 21.21
CA ALA A 233 5.98 2.82 22.27
C ALA A 233 7.14 3.71 21.80
N ALA A 234 7.47 3.67 20.51
CA ALA A 234 8.45 4.55 19.87
C ALA A 234 7.88 5.93 19.47
N GLY A 235 6.57 6.15 19.62
CA GLY A 235 5.91 7.40 19.21
C GLY A 235 5.86 7.59 17.69
N ILE A 236 5.92 6.51 16.91
CA ILE A 236 5.94 6.58 15.45
C ILE A 236 4.49 6.60 14.93
N PRO A 237 4.08 7.63 14.17
CA PRO A 237 2.70 7.72 13.69
C PRO A 237 2.43 6.69 12.58
N LEU A 238 1.15 6.39 12.37
CA LEU A 238 0.62 5.50 11.32
C LEU A 238 -0.25 6.29 10.31
N PRO A 239 0.34 7.09 9.40
CA PRO A 239 -0.42 7.94 8.47
C PRO A 239 -1.42 7.20 7.59
N LYS A 240 -1.10 5.94 7.26
CA LYS A 240 -1.83 5.10 6.30
C LYS A 240 -1.64 3.62 6.65
N VAL A 241 -2.64 2.81 6.32
CA VAL A 241 -2.54 1.34 6.33
C VAL A 241 -3.08 0.80 5.00
N GLN A 242 -2.32 -0.09 4.38
CA GLN A 242 -2.75 -0.87 3.22
C GLN A 242 -3.34 -2.20 3.69
N LEU A 243 -4.56 -2.48 3.23
CA LEU A 243 -5.31 -3.70 3.49
C LEU A 243 -5.07 -4.66 2.33
N SER A 244 -4.22 -5.63 2.57
CA SER A 244 -3.73 -6.62 1.60
C SER A 244 -3.44 -7.95 2.32
N ALA A 245 -3.36 -9.05 1.58
CA ALA A 245 -3.04 -10.36 2.15
C ALA A 245 -2.00 -11.08 1.29
N ALA A 246 -1.08 -11.78 1.95
CA ALA A 246 -0.06 -12.60 1.33
C ALA A 246 -0.58 -14.02 1.05
N LEU A 247 0.13 -14.75 0.19
CA LEU A 247 -0.10 -16.17 -0.06
C LEU A 247 0.60 -16.99 1.04
N HIS A 248 -0.10 -17.95 1.63
CA HIS A 248 0.40 -18.80 2.70
C HIS A 248 0.44 -20.28 2.30
N ALA A 249 1.58 -20.91 2.55
CA ALA A 249 1.83 -22.31 2.31
C ALA A 249 2.24 -22.99 3.62
N GLU A 250 1.31 -23.72 4.24
CA GLU A 250 1.53 -24.37 5.55
C GLU A 250 2.60 -25.47 5.50
N GLN A 251 2.66 -26.25 4.41
CA GLN A 251 3.53 -27.43 4.31
C GLN A 251 4.35 -27.42 3.01
N PRO A 252 5.33 -26.49 2.86
CA PRO A 252 6.09 -26.35 1.63
C PRO A 252 6.95 -27.58 1.29
N ARG A 253 7.24 -28.48 2.24
CA ARG A 253 7.83 -29.80 1.97
C ARG A 253 6.99 -30.72 1.05
N LEU A 254 5.68 -30.49 0.94
CA LEU A 254 4.82 -31.31 0.09
C LEU A 254 4.89 -30.85 -1.37
N ALA A 255 5.10 -31.79 -2.29
CA ALA A 255 5.18 -31.50 -3.72
C ALA A 255 3.92 -30.81 -4.28
N SER A 256 2.74 -31.17 -3.79
CA SER A 256 1.48 -30.51 -4.19
C SER A 256 1.39 -29.05 -3.76
N VAL A 257 1.97 -28.70 -2.61
CA VAL A 257 2.04 -27.31 -2.13
C VAL A 257 3.00 -26.51 -2.98
N ARG A 258 4.20 -27.06 -3.28
CA ARG A 258 5.17 -26.41 -4.19
C ARG A 258 4.61 -26.23 -5.60
N GLN A 259 3.88 -27.21 -6.11
CA GLN A 259 3.21 -27.11 -7.41
C GLN A 259 2.15 -26.00 -7.41
N ALA A 260 1.36 -25.88 -6.34
CA ALA A 260 0.38 -24.80 -6.22
C ALA A 260 1.06 -23.43 -6.14
N LEU A 261 2.15 -23.28 -5.38
CA LEU A 261 2.95 -22.06 -5.33
C LEU A 261 3.53 -21.70 -6.71
N ALA A 262 4.05 -22.67 -7.46
CA ALA A 262 4.61 -22.44 -8.79
C ALA A 262 3.61 -21.84 -9.79
N ALA A 263 2.30 -21.95 -9.56
CA ALA A 263 1.29 -21.29 -10.39
C ALA A 263 1.25 -19.75 -10.23
N PHE A 264 1.86 -19.22 -9.15
CA PHE A 264 1.99 -17.80 -8.86
C PHE A 264 3.38 -17.24 -9.22
N ASP A 265 4.32 -18.09 -9.66
CA ASP A 265 5.64 -17.64 -10.11
C ASP A 265 5.52 -17.01 -11.50
N GLU A 266 5.84 -15.72 -11.59
CA GLU A 266 5.60 -14.91 -12.78
C GLU A 266 6.69 -13.84 -12.96
N PRO A 267 6.93 -13.37 -14.20
CA PRO A 267 8.12 -12.58 -14.53
C PRO A 267 8.04 -11.08 -14.17
N ARG A 268 6.87 -10.56 -13.79
CA ARG A 268 6.67 -9.11 -13.63
C ARG A 268 7.10 -8.58 -12.27
N PHE A 269 6.57 -9.13 -11.18
CA PHE A 269 6.78 -8.64 -9.81
C PHE A 269 7.72 -9.56 -9.05
N LEU A 270 8.44 -9.02 -8.06
CA LEU A 270 9.11 -9.88 -7.08
C LEU A 270 8.04 -10.50 -6.18
N HIS A 271 8.20 -11.79 -5.90
CA HIS A 271 7.37 -12.50 -4.92
C HIS A 271 8.26 -12.97 -3.78
N GLN A 272 8.77 -11.99 -3.01
CA GLN A 272 9.63 -12.24 -1.86
C GLN A 272 8.99 -13.28 -0.96
N THR A 273 9.68 -14.39 -0.76
CA THR A 273 9.15 -15.50 0.03
C THR A 273 9.93 -15.58 1.32
N ARG A 274 9.23 -15.80 2.43
CA ARG A 274 9.79 -15.82 3.77
C ARG A 274 9.38 -17.07 4.53
N ALA A 275 10.25 -17.46 5.46
CA ALA A 275 10.06 -18.50 6.43
C ALA A 275 10.59 -18.03 7.79
N LEU A 276 9.82 -18.23 8.86
CA LEU A 276 10.28 -17.95 10.22
C LEU A 276 10.84 -19.24 10.84
N THR A 277 12.10 -19.21 11.25
CA THR A 277 12.79 -20.33 11.90
C THR A 277 13.23 -19.95 13.31
N ALA A 278 13.83 -20.89 14.04
CA ALA A 278 14.43 -20.61 15.35
C ALA A 278 15.61 -19.61 15.27
N ASP A 279 16.25 -19.50 14.11
CA ASP A 279 17.36 -18.57 13.86
C ASP A 279 16.89 -17.19 13.37
N GLY A 280 15.58 -17.01 13.18
CA GLY A 280 14.95 -15.77 12.72
C GLY A 280 14.30 -15.88 11.35
N LEU A 281 14.02 -14.73 10.75
CA LEU A 281 13.38 -14.64 9.44
C LEU A 281 14.40 -14.96 8.34
N GLN A 282 14.07 -15.92 7.47
CA GLN A 282 14.84 -16.28 6.29
C GLN A 282 14.02 -15.98 5.03
N GLY A 283 14.69 -15.68 3.90
CA GLY A 283 14.00 -15.21 2.71
C GLY A 283 14.72 -15.40 1.38
N THR A 284 13.95 -15.48 0.31
CA THR A 284 14.38 -15.26 -1.09
C THR A 284 13.74 -14.00 -1.63
N ASP A 285 14.34 -13.39 -2.66
CA ASP A 285 13.78 -12.18 -3.27
C ASP A 285 12.65 -12.49 -4.24
N ASP A 286 12.59 -13.73 -4.72
CA ASP A 286 11.55 -14.15 -5.64
C ASP A 286 11.02 -15.55 -5.33
N LEU A 287 9.83 -15.86 -5.85
CA LEU A 287 9.18 -17.15 -5.61
C LEU A 287 9.86 -18.28 -6.40
N GLY A 288 10.28 -18.01 -7.64
CA GLY A 288 11.08 -18.96 -8.42
C GLY A 288 12.37 -19.39 -7.72
N GLU A 289 13.03 -18.48 -6.97
CA GLU A 289 14.21 -18.79 -6.16
C GLU A 289 13.87 -19.73 -4.98
N ALA A 290 12.75 -19.48 -4.29
CA ALA A 290 12.27 -20.34 -3.21
C ALA A 290 11.95 -21.75 -3.72
N LEU A 291 11.32 -21.85 -4.90
CA LEU A 291 10.92 -23.11 -5.51
C LEU A 291 12.11 -23.91 -6.07
N GLY A 292 13.12 -23.23 -6.59
CA GLY A 292 14.24 -23.82 -7.33
C GLY A 292 15.33 -24.46 -6.46
N GLY A 293 15.30 -24.35 -5.13
CA GLY A 293 16.40 -24.82 -4.30
C GLY A 293 16.06 -25.18 -2.85
N ALA A 294 17.12 -25.41 -2.06
CA ALA A 294 17.10 -25.60 -0.61
C ALA A 294 17.42 -24.30 0.15
N VAL A 295 17.09 -23.15 -0.45
CA VAL A 295 17.42 -21.82 0.09
C VAL A 295 16.56 -21.49 1.31
N LEU A 296 15.29 -21.89 1.27
CA LEU A 296 14.35 -21.75 2.38
C LEU A 296 14.09 -23.11 3.03
N PRO A 297 14.15 -23.21 4.37
CA PRO A 297 13.72 -24.39 5.12
C PRO A 297 12.26 -24.69 4.83
N ASP A 298 11.92 -25.97 4.66
CA ASP A 298 10.58 -26.41 4.26
C ASP A 298 9.82 -27.20 5.34
N ASP A 299 10.37 -27.24 6.54
CA ASP A 299 9.76 -27.76 7.77
C ASP A 299 8.92 -26.71 8.51
N THR A 300 8.97 -25.45 8.08
CA THR A 300 8.16 -24.32 8.55
C THR A 300 7.31 -23.75 7.40
N PRO A 301 6.16 -23.11 7.68
CA PRO A 301 5.35 -22.49 6.64
C PRO A 301 6.10 -21.42 5.83
N TRP A 302 5.72 -21.26 4.57
CA TRP A 302 6.15 -20.14 3.74
C TRP A 302 5.04 -19.10 3.60
N ARG A 303 5.43 -17.83 3.53
CA ARG A 303 4.57 -16.73 3.09
C ARG A 303 5.25 -16.02 1.93
N ALA A 304 4.53 -15.87 0.82
CA ALA A 304 5.02 -15.18 -0.36
C ALA A 304 4.30 -13.85 -0.52
N HIS A 305 5.07 -12.78 -0.73
CA HIS A 305 4.56 -11.46 -1.03
C HIS A 305 3.81 -11.50 -2.36
N PHE A 306 2.49 -11.60 -2.25
CA PHE A 306 1.56 -11.60 -3.36
C PHE A 306 0.24 -11.09 -2.83
N HIS A 307 -0.24 -9.94 -3.33
CA HIS A 307 -1.50 -9.35 -2.85
C HIS A 307 -2.68 -10.15 -3.39
N VAL A 308 -3.03 -11.25 -2.73
CA VAL A 308 -4.15 -12.10 -3.14
C VAL A 308 -5.48 -11.40 -2.84
N PRO A 309 -6.54 -11.63 -3.65
CA PRO A 309 -7.83 -10.99 -3.43
C PRO A 309 -8.38 -11.24 -2.02
N LEU A 310 -8.76 -10.19 -1.30
CA LEU A 310 -9.21 -10.30 0.09
C LEU A 310 -10.49 -11.11 0.25
N HIS A 311 -11.39 -11.01 -0.73
CA HIS A 311 -12.73 -11.60 -0.70
C HIS A 311 -12.79 -13.08 -1.11
N ALA A 312 -11.67 -13.68 -1.55
CA ALA A 312 -11.64 -15.04 -2.06
C ALA A 312 -10.40 -15.78 -1.57
N ASP A 313 -10.60 -16.96 -0.99
CA ASP A 313 -9.49 -17.81 -0.57
C ASP A 313 -8.73 -18.37 -1.78
N PRO A 314 -7.39 -18.48 -1.70
CA PRO A 314 -6.61 -19.25 -2.65
C PRO A 314 -7.09 -20.70 -2.73
N ALA A 315 -6.88 -21.34 -3.89
CA ALA A 315 -7.22 -22.75 -4.04
C ALA A 315 -6.37 -23.62 -3.08
N PRO A 316 -6.97 -24.61 -2.38
CA PRO A 316 -6.21 -25.54 -1.55
C PRO A 316 -5.09 -26.21 -2.36
N PRO A 317 -3.91 -26.48 -1.76
CA PRO A 317 -3.61 -26.42 -0.32
C PRO A 317 -3.15 -25.04 0.19
N LEU A 318 -3.20 -23.99 -0.62
CA LEU A 318 -2.78 -22.64 -0.23
C LEU A 318 -3.90 -21.92 0.52
N THR A 319 -3.53 -20.99 1.38
CA THR A 319 -4.47 -20.07 2.05
C THR A 319 -3.95 -18.64 1.96
N SER A 320 -4.72 -17.67 2.46
CA SER A 320 -4.30 -16.27 2.54
C SER A 320 -3.96 -15.87 3.97
N THR A 321 -3.21 -14.78 4.12
CA THR A 321 -2.98 -14.16 5.44
C THR A 321 -4.09 -13.18 5.85
N LEU A 322 -5.30 -13.32 5.31
CA LEU A 322 -6.47 -12.51 5.72
C LEU A 322 -6.72 -12.51 7.25
N PRO A 323 -6.47 -13.59 8.02
CA PRO A 323 -6.53 -13.52 9.48
C PRO A 323 -5.62 -12.45 10.09
N VAL A 324 -4.39 -12.27 9.58
CA VAL A 324 -3.45 -11.24 10.05
C VAL A 324 -4.00 -9.84 9.81
N LEU A 325 -4.64 -9.61 8.65
CA LEU A 325 -5.33 -8.35 8.35
C LEU A 325 -6.46 -8.08 9.36
N ARG A 326 -7.27 -9.09 9.70
CA ARG A 326 -8.37 -8.94 10.69
C ARG A 326 -7.85 -8.57 12.07
N ASP A 327 -6.78 -9.23 12.51
CA ASP A 327 -6.13 -8.94 13.80
C ASP A 327 -5.56 -7.51 13.80
N ALA A 328 -4.87 -7.11 12.72
CA ALA A 328 -4.35 -5.75 12.55
C ALA A 328 -5.48 -4.71 12.55
N LEU A 329 -6.58 -4.92 11.80
CA LEU A 329 -7.72 -3.99 11.78
C LEU A 329 -8.35 -3.81 13.16
N THR A 330 -8.48 -4.90 13.93
CA THR A 330 -9.00 -4.83 15.31
C THR A 330 -8.16 -3.89 16.17
N LEU A 331 -6.84 -3.95 16.04
CA LEU A 331 -5.90 -3.09 16.79
C LEU A 331 -5.84 -1.65 16.27
N LEU A 332 -6.03 -1.46 14.95
CA LEU A 332 -5.93 -0.18 14.27
C LEU A 332 -7.17 0.69 14.47
N VAL A 333 -8.38 0.11 14.43
CA VAL A 333 -9.64 0.88 14.44
C VAL A 333 -10.72 0.30 15.36
N GLY A 334 -10.48 -0.82 16.04
CA GLY A 334 -11.41 -1.39 17.03
C GLY A 334 -11.22 -0.87 18.46
N GLY A 335 -10.18 -0.06 18.69
CA GLY A 335 -9.86 0.53 19.99
C GLY A 335 -10.71 1.76 20.36
N PRO A 336 -10.41 2.44 21.48
CA PRO A 336 -11.14 3.64 21.90
C PRO A 336 -10.92 4.83 20.95
N THR A 337 -9.79 4.84 20.23
CA THR A 337 -9.43 5.84 19.21
C THR A 337 -8.75 5.10 18.06
N PRO A 338 -8.99 5.48 16.80
CA PRO A 338 -8.33 4.82 15.69
C PRO A 338 -6.86 5.27 15.59
N ARG A 339 -5.95 4.32 15.40
CA ARG A 339 -4.51 4.58 15.22
C ARG A 339 -4.20 5.18 13.85
N THR A 340 -5.09 4.99 12.87
CA THR A 340 -5.02 5.56 11.54
C THR A 340 -6.39 5.99 11.05
N ARG A 341 -6.44 6.96 10.15
CA ARG A 341 -7.68 7.43 9.50
C ARG A 341 -7.72 7.11 8.01
N HIS A 342 -6.67 6.54 7.45
CA HIS A 342 -6.60 6.23 6.01
C HIS A 342 -6.31 4.75 5.82
N LEU A 343 -7.34 4.02 5.41
CA LEU A 343 -7.27 2.62 5.01
C LEU A 343 -7.38 2.55 3.49
N GLU A 344 -6.53 1.75 2.86
CA GLU A 344 -6.52 1.54 1.42
C GLU A 344 -6.49 0.05 1.11
N VAL A 345 -7.50 -0.49 0.44
CA VAL A 345 -7.41 -1.83 -0.13
C VAL A 345 -6.42 -1.81 -1.29
N GLU A 346 -5.39 -2.64 -1.21
CA GLU A 346 -4.34 -2.70 -2.21
C GLU A 346 -4.18 -4.14 -2.71
N THR A 347 -4.89 -4.46 -3.79
CA THR A 347 -4.73 -5.74 -4.50
C THR A 347 -4.39 -5.41 -5.94
N TYR A 348 -3.11 -5.42 -6.31
CA TYR A 348 -2.65 -5.02 -7.66
C TYR A 348 -2.24 -6.20 -8.54
N THR A 349 -2.06 -7.40 -7.98
CA THR A 349 -1.55 -8.60 -8.68
C THR A 349 -2.64 -9.41 -9.38
N TRP A 350 -3.83 -8.85 -9.63
CA TRP A 350 -4.93 -9.55 -10.32
C TRP A 350 -4.54 -10.16 -11.67
N GLN A 351 -3.63 -9.51 -12.41
CA GLN A 351 -3.12 -10.01 -13.69
C GLN A 351 -1.96 -10.99 -13.54
N ALA A 352 -1.36 -11.06 -12.35
CA ALA A 352 -0.31 -12.01 -11.99
C ALA A 352 -0.89 -13.32 -11.40
N LEU A 353 -2.17 -13.34 -11.02
CA LEU A 353 -2.85 -14.56 -10.55
C LEU A 353 -2.71 -15.71 -11.55
N PRO A 354 -2.83 -16.98 -11.14
CA PRO A 354 -2.99 -18.09 -12.07
C PRO A 354 -4.06 -17.81 -13.11
N SER A 355 -3.85 -18.21 -14.37
CA SER A 355 -4.70 -17.82 -15.52
C SER A 355 -6.19 -18.12 -15.32
N GLU A 356 -6.51 -19.18 -14.59
CA GLU A 356 -7.88 -19.60 -14.26
C GLU A 356 -8.58 -18.65 -13.27
N LEU A 357 -7.81 -17.92 -12.46
CA LEU A 357 -8.28 -17.00 -11.42
C LEU A 357 -8.29 -15.53 -11.90
N ARG A 358 -7.66 -15.23 -13.04
CA ARG A 358 -7.60 -13.86 -13.58
C ARG A 358 -8.99 -13.37 -13.99
N PRO A 359 -9.32 -12.10 -13.73
CA PRO A 359 -10.51 -11.49 -14.30
C PRO A 359 -10.37 -11.42 -15.82
N ARG A 360 -11.37 -11.92 -16.55
CA ARG A 360 -11.38 -12.01 -18.03
C ARG A 360 -11.63 -10.67 -18.73
N GLY A 361 -11.86 -9.61 -17.96
CA GLY A 361 -12.07 -8.26 -18.48
C GLY A 361 -12.45 -7.26 -17.40
N ARG A 362 -12.62 -6.00 -17.81
CA ARG A 362 -12.86 -4.86 -16.91
C ARG A 362 -14.07 -5.03 -16.00
N THR A 363 -15.13 -5.69 -16.47
CA THR A 363 -16.33 -5.95 -15.67
C THR A 363 -16.03 -6.86 -14.48
N GLN A 364 -15.41 -8.02 -14.71
CA GLN A 364 -15.06 -8.95 -13.63
C GLN A 364 -14.03 -8.36 -12.67
N LEU A 365 -13.08 -7.57 -13.17
CA LEU A 365 -12.14 -6.86 -12.31
C LEU A 365 -12.85 -5.85 -11.40
N ALA A 366 -13.81 -5.09 -11.93
CA ALA A 366 -14.61 -4.17 -11.13
C ALA A 366 -15.50 -4.90 -10.11
N ASP A 367 -16.02 -6.09 -10.46
CA ASP A 367 -16.78 -6.93 -9.52
C ASP A 367 -15.88 -7.43 -8.38
N GLY A 368 -14.65 -7.87 -8.70
CA GLY A 368 -13.64 -8.30 -7.72
C GLY A 368 -13.25 -7.18 -6.75
N ILE A 369 -12.90 -6.00 -7.25
CA ILE A 369 -12.55 -4.85 -6.41
C ILE A 369 -13.73 -4.42 -5.54
N ALA A 370 -14.96 -4.44 -6.08
CA ALA A 370 -16.16 -4.15 -5.29
C ALA A 370 -16.40 -5.20 -4.19
N ALA A 371 -16.09 -6.47 -4.44
CA ALA A 371 -16.17 -7.51 -3.42
C ALA A 371 -15.11 -7.33 -2.30
N GLU A 372 -13.88 -6.92 -2.63
CA GLU A 372 -12.86 -6.61 -1.62
C GLU A 372 -13.26 -5.42 -0.76
N LEU A 373 -13.75 -4.35 -1.38
CA LEU A 373 -14.24 -3.18 -0.66
C LEU A 373 -15.47 -3.49 0.20
N THR A 374 -16.32 -4.42 -0.24
CA THR A 374 -17.45 -4.93 0.55
C THR A 374 -16.96 -5.67 1.78
N LEU A 375 -16.00 -6.59 1.64
CA LEU A 375 -15.40 -7.28 2.77
C LEU A 375 -14.76 -6.29 3.76
N ALA A 376 -13.94 -5.35 3.27
CA ALA A 376 -13.30 -4.34 4.12
C ALA A 376 -14.34 -3.48 4.84
N ARG A 377 -15.42 -3.06 4.17
CA ARG A 377 -16.55 -2.36 4.80
C ARG A 377 -17.15 -3.20 5.92
N ASP A 378 -17.45 -4.46 5.66
CA ASP A 378 -18.12 -5.33 6.63
C ASP A 378 -17.24 -5.55 7.87
N LEU A 379 -15.93 -5.74 7.70
CA LEU A 379 -14.97 -5.79 8.81
C LEU A 379 -14.97 -4.51 9.66
N LEU A 380 -15.04 -3.33 9.04
CA LEU A 380 -15.12 -2.06 9.78
C LEU A 380 -16.43 -1.90 10.54
N VAL A 381 -17.55 -2.33 9.94
CA VAL A 381 -18.86 -2.30 10.58
C VAL A 381 -18.92 -3.25 11.77
N ASP A 382 -18.34 -4.44 11.65
CA ASP A 382 -18.25 -5.43 12.74
C ASP A 382 -17.41 -4.91 13.92
N LEU A 383 -16.42 -4.04 13.65
CA LEU A 383 -15.65 -3.32 14.67
C LEU A 383 -16.39 -2.11 15.26
N GLY A 384 -17.64 -1.86 14.86
CA GLY A 384 -18.51 -0.82 15.41
C GLY A 384 -18.41 0.55 14.72
N LEU A 385 -17.68 0.66 13.61
CA LEU A 385 -17.66 1.88 12.81
C LEU A 385 -18.98 2.01 12.03
N LYS A 386 -19.51 3.24 11.94
CA LYS A 386 -20.75 3.51 11.22
C LYS A 386 -20.44 4.08 9.85
N GLU A 387 -20.82 3.36 8.80
CA GLU A 387 -20.70 3.86 7.43
C GLU A 387 -21.45 5.19 7.26
N LEU A 388 -20.79 6.17 6.65
CA LEU A 388 -21.36 7.46 6.31
C LEU A 388 -21.89 7.45 4.86
N PRO A 389 -22.87 8.31 4.54
CA PRO A 389 -23.43 8.42 3.18
C PRO A 389 -22.38 8.62 2.08
#